data_AF-A0A2G2LQ22-F1
#
_entry.id   AF-A0A2G2LQ22-F1
#
_cell.length_a   1.000
_cell.length_b   1.000
_cell.length_c   1.000
_cell.angle_alpha   90.00
_cell.angle_beta   90.00
_cell.angle_gamma   90.00
#
_symmetry.space_group_name_H-M   'P 1'
#
loop_
_entity.id
_entity.type
_entity.pdbx_description
1 polymer ?
#
loop_
_entity_poly.entity_id
_entity_poly.type
_entity_poly.pdbx_seq_one_letter_code
_entity_poly.pdbx_strand_id
1 'polypeptide(L)'
;MKTFAALVKREVLDGKNGYIRVPLILTGITLVLLILSTLGVGNISYSNGMEQESIHNFGDIMKLAADGDLSEMSPAIALLYWATTALTWVAFPFVIFFSLLGALYEERRDRSILFWKSMPVADWQEVSAKFFTPLILAPAAFLAVVIAAQLFTALYLSILMMFQSGPVLDLWPVGLMIRSWFTFFAHYLLWMIWALPILAWLLFVSSFARRMPFLWAILVPIVLIVVESMFLRTHVIANWIGMHLGGWQEAAFGNGDYHIQGPGDVMNAILGEVQMDGLTYTLANGQFWLGLVITAGFILGAIAMRKRAI
;
A
#
# COMPACT_ATOMS: atom_id res chain seq x y z
N MET A 1 -17.51 -23.76 9.71
CA MET A 1 -17.11 -22.35 9.93
C MET A 1 -15.94 -22.19 10.90
N LYS A 2 -15.82 -22.98 11.99
CA LYS A 2 -14.71 -22.87 12.95
C LYS A 2 -13.31 -23.12 12.34
N THR A 3 -13.20 -23.99 11.34
CA THR A 3 -11.92 -24.38 10.71
C THR A 3 -11.27 -23.25 9.92
N PHE A 4 -12.01 -22.57 9.03
CA PHE A 4 -11.45 -21.48 8.22
C PHE A 4 -11.03 -20.28 9.08
N ALA A 5 -11.82 -19.95 10.11
CA ALA A 5 -11.45 -18.92 11.08
C ALA A 5 -10.15 -19.24 11.82
N ALA A 6 -9.89 -20.52 12.12
CA ALA A 6 -8.63 -20.95 12.73
C ALA A 6 -7.43 -20.80 11.77
N LEU A 7 -7.60 -21.09 10.47
CA LEU A 7 -6.56 -20.86 9.46
C LEU A 7 -6.20 -19.39 9.34
N VAL A 8 -7.21 -18.52 9.23
CA VAL A 8 -6.99 -17.07 9.17
C VAL A 8 -6.29 -16.60 10.44
N LYS A 9 -6.72 -17.07 11.62
CA LYS A 9 -6.06 -16.73 12.89
C LYS A 9 -4.59 -17.17 12.92
N ARG A 10 -4.27 -18.34 12.36
CA ARG A 10 -2.87 -18.79 12.22
C ARG A 10 -2.07 -17.84 11.33
N GLU A 11 -2.57 -17.55 10.13
CA GLU A 11 -1.89 -16.66 9.18
C GLU A 11 -1.68 -15.25 9.75
N VAL A 12 -2.62 -14.76 10.56
CA VAL A 12 -2.48 -13.50 11.32
C VAL A 12 -1.31 -13.57 12.31
N LEU A 13 -1.17 -14.68 13.03
CA LEU A 13 -0.12 -14.87 14.04
C LEU A 13 1.25 -15.03 13.39
N ASP A 14 1.34 -15.83 12.32
CA ASP A 14 2.59 -16.07 11.59
C ASP A 14 3.08 -14.79 10.91
N GLY A 15 2.16 -14.01 10.33
CA GLY A 15 2.49 -12.75 9.66
C GLY A 15 2.67 -11.54 10.59
N LYS A 16 2.54 -11.69 11.91
CA LYS A 16 2.61 -10.59 12.90
C LYS A 16 3.87 -9.73 12.74
N ASN A 17 5.00 -10.35 12.44
CA ASN A 17 6.26 -9.65 12.26
C ASN A 17 6.22 -8.71 11.05
N GLY A 18 5.65 -9.15 9.93
CA GLY A 18 5.47 -8.33 8.73
C GLY A 18 4.39 -7.27 8.92
N TYR A 19 3.19 -7.68 9.32
CA TYR A 19 2.02 -6.79 9.33
C TYR A 19 2.03 -5.75 10.45
N ILE A 20 2.70 -6.01 11.57
CA ILE A 20 2.69 -5.12 12.74
C ILE A 20 4.06 -4.49 13.01
N ARG A 21 5.14 -5.30 13.06
CA ARG A 21 6.45 -4.75 13.46
C ARG A 21 7.06 -3.85 12.39
N VAL A 22 6.97 -4.23 11.11
CA VAL A 22 7.50 -3.41 10.00
C VAL A 22 6.90 -2.00 9.99
N PRO A 23 5.56 -1.82 9.93
CA PRO A 23 5.01 -0.47 9.93
C PRO A 23 5.30 0.29 11.23
N LEU A 24 5.32 -0.39 12.39
CA LEU A 24 5.62 0.25 13.67
C LEU A 24 7.06 0.78 13.73
N ILE A 25 8.05 0.00 13.27
CA ILE A 25 9.46 0.41 13.23
C ILE A 25 9.64 1.59 12.28
N LEU A 26 9.11 1.51 11.05
CA LEU A 26 9.26 2.58 10.06
C LEU A 26 8.56 3.86 10.50
N THR A 27 7.37 3.74 11.08
CA THR A 27 6.65 4.88 11.66
C THR A 27 7.42 5.48 12.83
N GLY A 28 8.00 4.64 13.70
CA GLY A 28 8.84 5.10 14.80
C GLY A 28 10.05 5.90 14.29
N ILE A 29 10.71 5.43 13.23
CA ILE A 29 11.81 6.16 12.58
C ILE A 29 11.32 7.51 12.05
N THR A 30 10.20 7.55 11.31
CA THR A 30 9.68 8.82 10.79
C THR A 30 9.26 9.80 11.88
N LEU A 31 8.71 9.31 12.99
CA LEU A 31 8.35 10.16 14.13
C LEU A 31 9.59 10.73 14.82
N VAL A 32 10.66 9.94 14.95
CA VAL A 32 11.95 10.43 15.47
C VAL A 32 12.53 11.49 14.52
N LEU A 33 12.50 11.25 13.21
CA LEU A 33 12.97 12.21 12.21
C LEU A 33 12.15 13.51 12.23
N LEU A 34 10.82 13.41 12.40
CA LEU A 34 9.95 14.56 12.57
C LEU A 34 10.35 15.38 13.80
N ILE A 35 10.52 14.74 14.96
CA ILE A 35 10.94 15.40 16.21
C ILE A 35 12.29 16.10 16.00
N LEU A 36 13.28 15.42 15.42
CA LEU A 36 14.58 16.02 15.10
C LEU A 36 14.43 17.24 14.18
N SER A 37 13.57 17.16 13.16
CA SER A 37 13.30 18.30 12.28
C SER A 37 12.68 19.49 13.00
N THR A 38 11.79 19.26 13.98
CA THR A 38 11.24 20.36 14.79
C THR A 38 12.28 21.04 15.69
N LEU A 39 13.35 20.32 16.05
CA LEU A 39 14.48 20.84 16.84
C LEU A 39 15.54 21.54 15.98
N GLY A 40 15.29 21.70 14.67
CA GLY A 40 16.22 22.34 13.74
C GLY A 40 17.23 21.41 13.07
N VAL A 41 17.06 20.09 13.20
CA VAL A 41 17.98 19.11 12.59
C VAL A 41 17.47 18.70 11.21
N GLY A 42 18.33 18.87 10.19
CA GLY A 42 18.04 18.50 8.81
C GLY A 42 17.43 19.64 8.00
N ASN A 43 17.46 19.48 6.67
CA ASN A 43 16.98 20.48 5.73
C ASN A 43 15.81 19.91 4.92
N ILE A 44 14.78 20.70 4.71
CA ILE A 44 13.73 20.43 3.71
C ILE A 44 14.38 20.60 2.34
N SER A 45 14.37 19.54 1.54
CA SER A 45 14.87 19.60 0.17
C SER A 45 13.80 20.23 -0.73
N TYR A 46 14.10 21.41 -1.26
CA TYR A 46 13.29 22.04 -2.28
C TYR A 46 13.63 21.49 -3.66
N SER A 47 12.62 21.34 -4.51
CA SER A 47 12.84 21.13 -5.95
C SER A 47 13.16 22.48 -6.60
N ASN A 48 14.03 22.47 -7.62
CA ASN A 48 14.56 23.67 -8.30
C ASN A 48 13.47 24.73 -8.54
N GLY A 49 13.66 25.92 -7.97
CA GLY A 49 12.76 27.08 -8.13
C GLY A 49 11.75 27.32 -7.00
N MET A 50 11.68 26.45 -5.98
CA MET A 50 10.83 26.61 -4.79
C MET A 50 11.63 26.86 -3.50
N GLU A 51 12.90 27.25 -3.60
CA GLU A 51 13.70 27.59 -2.43
C GLU A 51 13.12 28.82 -1.72
N GLN A 52 12.67 28.63 -0.49
CA GLN A 52 12.27 29.71 0.40
C GLN A 52 13.39 29.92 1.41
N GLU A 53 14.09 31.06 1.35
CA GLU A 53 15.29 31.37 2.15
C GLU A 53 15.09 31.24 3.68
N SER A 54 13.85 31.26 4.17
CA SER A 54 13.52 31.30 5.59
C SER A 54 13.04 29.98 6.19
N ILE A 55 12.81 28.93 5.39
CA ILE A 55 12.27 27.65 5.88
C ILE A 55 13.31 26.56 5.63
N HIS A 56 14.02 26.14 6.66
CA HIS A 56 14.99 25.05 6.54
C HIS A 56 14.48 23.75 7.12
N ASN A 57 13.62 23.80 8.12
CA ASN A 57 13.15 22.62 8.83
C ASN A 57 11.69 22.75 9.26
N PHE A 58 11.14 21.68 9.83
CA PHE A 58 9.75 21.67 10.29
C PHE A 58 9.50 22.62 11.47
N GLY A 59 10.53 22.97 12.25
CA GLY A 59 10.46 23.98 13.30
C GLY A 59 10.22 25.39 12.75
N ASP A 60 10.83 25.74 11.61
CA ASP A 60 10.64 27.04 10.96
C ASP A 60 9.21 27.16 10.38
N ILE A 61 8.67 26.07 9.83
CA ILE A 61 7.26 25.99 9.42
C ILE A 61 6.34 26.26 10.60
N MET A 62 6.61 25.65 11.76
CA MET A 62 5.77 25.83 12.95
C MET A 62 5.80 27.27 13.49
N LYS A 63 6.95 27.95 13.42
CA LYS A 63 7.06 29.36 13.82
C LYS A 63 6.29 30.27 12.88
N LEU A 64 6.46 30.09 11.57
CA LEU A 64 5.70 30.84 10.57
C LEU A 64 4.20 30.60 10.69
N ALA A 65 3.81 29.35 11.00
CA ALA A 65 2.44 28.94 11.23
C ALA A 65 1.82 29.57 12.48
N ALA A 66 2.60 29.88 13.51
CA ALA A 66 2.10 30.56 14.70
C ALA A 66 1.67 32.01 14.43
N ASP A 67 2.31 32.68 13.46
CA ASP A 67 2.06 34.08 13.10
C ASP A 67 0.99 34.25 12.01
N GLY A 68 0.62 33.17 11.31
CA GLY A 68 -0.30 33.17 10.17
C GLY A 68 -1.68 32.59 10.47
N ASP A 69 -2.62 32.76 9.52
CA ASP A 69 -3.93 32.11 9.57
C ASP A 69 -3.81 30.66 9.07
N LEU A 70 -3.89 29.69 10.00
CA LEU A 70 -3.75 28.27 9.68
C LEU A 70 -5.04 27.63 9.18
N SER A 71 -6.16 28.32 9.26
CA SER A 71 -7.45 27.78 8.83
C SER A 71 -7.46 27.45 7.33
N GLU A 72 -6.85 28.30 6.50
CA GLU A 72 -6.65 28.08 5.05
C GLU A 72 -5.60 26.99 4.74
N MET A 73 -4.76 26.64 5.72
CA MET A 73 -3.70 25.62 5.59
C MET A 73 -4.16 24.20 5.96
N SER A 74 -5.43 23.99 6.32
CA SER A 74 -5.99 22.68 6.66
C SER A 74 -5.61 21.55 5.67
N PRO A 75 -5.65 21.76 4.33
CA PRO A 75 -5.20 20.76 3.36
C PRO A 75 -3.69 20.49 3.42
N ALA A 76 -2.87 21.52 3.67
CA ALA A 76 -1.42 21.39 3.80
C ALA A 76 -1.03 20.57 5.04
N ILE A 77 -1.73 20.79 6.16
CA ILE A 77 -1.55 20.04 7.41
C ILE A 77 -1.92 18.56 7.21
N ALA A 78 -3.03 18.29 6.52
CA ALA A 78 -3.41 16.92 6.19
C ALA A 78 -2.38 16.24 5.26
N LEU A 79 -1.89 16.93 4.22
CA LEU A 79 -0.82 16.40 3.35
C LEU A 79 0.47 16.11 4.11
N LEU A 80 0.84 17.01 5.01
CA LEU A 80 1.98 16.81 5.89
C LEU A 80 1.83 15.52 6.71
N TYR A 81 0.66 15.26 7.31
CA TYR A 81 0.41 14.05 8.09
C TYR A 81 0.51 12.77 7.25
N TRP A 82 0.17 12.85 5.96
CA TRP A 82 0.44 11.75 5.04
C TRP A 82 1.91 11.63 4.71
N ALA A 83 2.59 12.75 4.44
CA ALA A 83 4.02 12.80 4.12
C ALA A 83 4.90 12.25 5.27
N THR A 84 4.56 12.54 6.53
CA THR A 84 5.27 11.99 7.70
C THR A 84 5.17 10.48 7.81
N THR A 85 4.20 9.85 7.14
CA THR A 85 4.03 8.39 7.11
C THR A 85 4.41 7.75 5.78
N ALA A 86 4.94 8.52 4.83
CA ALA A 86 5.27 8.03 3.48
C ALA A 86 6.25 6.85 3.49
N LEU A 87 7.26 6.87 4.37
CA LEU A 87 8.22 5.77 4.50
C LEU A 87 7.56 4.45 4.92
N THR A 88 6.55 4.51 5.78
CA THR A 88 5.75 3.35 6.18
C THR A 88 5.04 2.76 4.96
N TRP A 89 4.47 3.59 4.09
CA TRP A 89 3.79 3.14 2.88
C TRP A 89 4.73 2.53 1.83
N VAL A 90 5.99 2.95 1.78
CA VAL A 90 6.99 2.33 0.88
C VAL A 90 7.15 0.83 1.17
N ALA A 91 7.09 0.41 2.44
CA ALA A 91 7.25 -0.99 2.82
C ALA A 91 5.99 -1.84 2.59
N PHE A 92 4.81 -1.21 2.47
CA PHE A 92 3.53 -1.89 2.31
C PHE A 92 3.48 -2.91 1.15
N PRO A 93 3.84 -2.56 -0.11
CA PRO A 93 3.83 -3.52 -1.20
C PRO A 93 4.80 -4.68 -0.98
N PHE A 94 5.96 -4.43 -0.35
CA PHE A 94 6.93 -5.48 -0.05
C PHE A 94 6.39 -6.48 0.98
N VAL A 95 5.67 -6.02 2.00
CA VAL A 95 5.05 -6.90 2.99
C VAL A 95 4.03 -7.83 2.30
N ILE A 96 3.13 -7.31 1.46
CA ILE A 96 2.19 -8.15 0.72
C ILE A 96 2.92 -9.11 -0.23
N PHE A 97 3.90 -8.59 -0.98
CA PHE A 97 4.66 -9.36 -1.96
C PHE A 97 5.37 -10.55 -1.32
N PHE A 98 6.14 -10.32 -0.25
CA PHE A 98 6.88 -11.38 0.43
C PHE A 98 5.96 -12.33 1.21
N SER A 99 4.86 -11.83 1.78
CA SER A 99 3.86 -12.70 2.40
C SER A 99 3.27 -13.69 1.40
N LEU A 100 2.84 -13.24 0.21
CA LEU A 100 2.26 -14.12 -0.81
C LEU A 100 3.30 -15.08 -1.40
N LEU A 101 4.50 -14.58 -1.66
CA LEU A 101 5.58 -15.35 -2.27
C LEU A 101 6.15 -16.43 -1.33
N GLY A 102 6.17 -16.17 -0.02
CA GLY A 102 6.57 -17.13 1.01
C GLY A 102 5.49 -18.15 1.37
N ALA A 103 4.21 -17.80 1.20
CA ALA A 103 3.08 -18.50 1.83
C ALA A 103 3.04 -20.03 1.64
N LEU A 104 3.26 -20.53 0.42
CA LEU A 104 3.26 -21.98 0.10
C LEU A 104 4.67 -22.54 -0.08
N TYR A 105 5.65 -21.68 -0.31
CA TYR A 105 7.04 -22.06 -0.46
C TYR A 105 7.64 -22.49 0.88
N GLU A 106 7.43 -21.71 1.94
CA GLU A 106 7.99 -22.00 3.26
C GLU A 106 7.42 -23.28 3.85
N GLU A 107 6.15 -23.60 3.61
CA GLU A 107 5.55 -24.87 4.05
C GLU A 107 6.21 -26.10 3.43
N ARG A 108 6.61 -26.00 2.16
CA ARG A 108 7.33 -27.07 1.45
C ARG A 108 8.79 -27.13 1.88
N ARG A 109 9.42 -25.97 2.07
CA ARG A 109 10.81 -25.86 2.54
C ARG A 109 10.96 -26.51 3.92
N ASP A 110 10.04 -26.21 4.83
CA ASP A 110 10.11 -26.62 6.24
C ASP A 110 9.38 -27.95 6.48
N ARG A 111 8.85 -28.58 5.41
CA ARG A 111 8.07 -29.83 5.41
C ARG A 111 6.81 -29.82 6.30
N SER A 112 6.40 -28.64 6.78
CA SER A 112 5.16 -28.47 7.56
C SER A 112 3.91 -28.79 6.73
N ILE A 113 4.02 -28.78 5.40
CA ILE A 113 2.96 -29.22 4.48
C ILE A 113 2.42 -30.64 4.82
N LEU A 114 3.25 -31.57 5.30
CA LEU A 114 2.83 -32.93 5.67
C LEU A 114 1.87 -32.92 6.87
N PHE A 115 2.12 -32.05 7.84
CA PHE A 115 1.27 -31.85 9.00
C PHE A 115 -0.06 -31.17 8.60
N TRP A 116 0.00 -30.16 7.74
CA TRP A 116 -1.23 -29.49 7.27
C TRP A 116 -2.08 -30.38 6.36
N LYS A 117 -1.48 -31.34 5.67
CA LYS A 117 -2.19 -32.35 4.88
C LYS A 117 -2.87 -33.42 5.74
N SER A 118 -2.39 -33.69 6.95
CA SER A 118 -3.04 -34.62 7.87
C SER A 118 -4.20 -33.98 8.65
N MET A 119 -4.31 -32.65 8.67
CA MET A 119 -5.46 -31.96 9.23
C MET A 119 -6.71 -32.11 8.34
N PRO A 120 -7.92 -32.13 8.92
CA PRO A 120 -9.18 -32.18 8.17
C PRO A 120 -9.52 -30.80 7.55
N VAL A 121 -8.62 -30.28 6.71
CA VAL A 121 -8.72 -28.99 6.03
C VAL A 121 -8.57 -29.19 4.52
N ALA A 122 -9.46 -28.58 3.73
CA ALA A 122 -9.38 -28.68 2.28
C ALA A 122 -8.29 -27.77 1.70
N ASP A 123 -7.59 -28.23 0.64
CA ASP A 123 -6.50 -27.46 -0.01
C ASP A 123 -6.93 -26.06 -0.44
N TRP A 124 -8.16 -25.91 -0.93
CA TRP A 124 -8.68 -24.62 -1.38
C TRP A 124 -8.86 -23.63 -0.22
N GLN A 125 -9.19 -24.12 0.99
CA GLN A 125 -9.34 -23.29 2.18
C GLN A 125 -7.98 -22.74 2.60
N GLU A 126 -6.94 -23.57 2.54
CA GLU A 126 -5.57 -23.18 2.88
C GLU A 126 -5.04 -22.11 1.92
N VAL A 127 -5.17 -22.35 0.61
CA VAL A 127 -4.71 -21.41 -0.42
C VAL A 127 -5.47 -20.10 -0.32
N SER A 128 -6.80 -20.15 -0.10
CA SER A 128 -7.62 -18.95 0.05
C SER A 128 -7.26 -18.16 1.31
N ALA A 129 -7.02 -18.83 2.45
CA ALA A 129 -6.61 -18.17 3.68
C ALA A 129 -5.26 -17.44 3.50
N LYS A 130 -4.29 -18.10 2.87
CA LYS A 130 -2.97 -17.51 2.56
C LYS A 130 -3.02 -16.38 1.56
N PHE A 131 -3.98 -16.43 0.63
CA PHE A 131 -4.20 -15.34 -0.32
C PHE A 131 -4.85 -14.15 0.37
N PHE A 132 -6.06 -14.31 0.91
CA PHE A 132 -6.84 -13.16 1.40
C PHE A 132 -6.31 -12.55 2.70
N THR A 133 -5.59 -13.30 3.55
CA THR A 133 -5.08 -12.75 4.81
C THR A 133 -4.15 -11.55 4.60
N PRO A 134 -3.03 -11.63 3.84
CA PRO A 134 -2.19 -10.45 3.59
C PRO A 134 -2.94 -9.33 2.86
N LEU A 135 -3.87 -9.66 1.95
CA LEU A 135 -4.64 -8.66 1.20
C LEU A 135 -5.59 -7.83 2.08
N ILE A 136 -6.07 -8.36 3.20
CA ILE A 136 -7.02 -7.65 4.09
C ILE A 136 -6.33 -7.14 5.35
N LEU A 137 -5.47 -7.97 5.95
CA LEU A 137 -4.84 -7.67 7.23
C LEU A 137 -3.73 -6.63 7.09
N ALA A 138 -2.89 -6.72 6.06
CA ALA A 138 -1.80 -5.76 5.86
C ALA A 138 -2.32 -4.32 5.70
N PRO A 139 -3.28 -4.00 4.81
CA PRO A 139 -3.76 -2.62 4.67
C PRO A 139 -4.44 -2.12 5.93
N ALA A 140 -5.22 -2.96 6.62
CA ALA A 140 -5.87 -2.59 7.87
C ALA A 140 -4.85 -2.30 8.99
N ALA A 141 -3.82 -3.13 9.13
CA ALA A 141 -2.77 -2.95 10.13
C ALA A 141 -1.90 -1.71 9.84
N PHE A 142 -1.51 -1.52 8.58
CA PHE A 142 -0.76 -0.33 8.17
C PHE A 142 -1.56 0.95 8.38
N LEU A 143 -2.83 0.96 7.95
CA LEU A 143 -3.71 2.11 8.16
C LEU A 143 -3.91 2.41 9.65
N ALA A 144 -4.09 1.39 10.50
CA ALA A 144 -4.21 1.60 11.94
C ALA A 144 -2.95 2.22 12.57
N VAL A 145 -1.75 1.76 12.15
CA VAL A 145 -0.47 2.35 12.60
C VAL A 145 -0.32 3.78 12.11
N VAL A 146 -0.70 4.06 10.86
CA VAL A 146 -0.66 5.40 10.26
C VAL A 146 -1.62 6.35 10.97
N ILE A 147 -2.85 5.94 11.24
CA ILE A 147 -3.81 6.73 12.02
C ILE A 147 -3.22 7.08 13.39
N ALA A 148 -2.67 6.09 14.10
CA ALA A 148 -2.04 6.33 15.40
C ALA A 148 -0.85 7.31 15.30
N ALA A 149 -0.05 7.20 14.23
CA ALA A 149 1.07 8.10 13.97
C ALA A 149 0.61 9.54 13.71
N GLN A 150 -0.40 9.72 12.88
CA GLN A 150 -0.95 11.03 12.54
C GLN A 150 -1.59 11.70 13.76
N LEU A 151 -2.31 10.95 14.58
CA LEU A 151 -2.85 11.45 15.85
C LEU A 151 -1.74 11.82 16.84
N PHE A 152 -0.67 11.02 16.91
CA PHE A 152 0.50 11.34 17.72
C PHE A 152 1.18 12.62 17.21
N THR A 153 1.39 12.75 15.90
CA THR A 153 1.96 13.94 15.27
C THR A 153 1.11 15.16 15.54
N ALA A 154 -0.21 15.08 15.37
CA ALA A 154 -1.13 16.18 15.65
C ALA A 154 -1.03 16.62 17.13
N LEU A 155 -1.02 15.67 18.06
CA LEU A 155 -0.85 15.94 19.49
C LEU A 155 0.51 16.58 19.80
N TYR A 156 1.59 16.04 19.24
CA TYR A 156 2.94 16.54 19.44
C TYR A 156 3.09 17.98 18.94
N LEU A 157 2.64 18.26 17.71
CA LEU A 157 2.69 19.60 17.14
C LEU A 157 1.77 20.58 17.87
N SER A 158 0.63 20.11 18.39
CA SER A 158 -0.25 20.91 19.25
C SER A 158 0.48 21.40 20.50
N ILE A 159 1.25 20.53 21.16
CA ILE A 159 2.04 20.90 22.34
C ILE A 159 3.08 21.96 21.96
N LEU A 160 3.80 21.80 20.84
CA LEU A 160 4.76 22.79 20.36
C LEU A 160 4.11 24.13 20.04
N MET A 161 2.91 24.12 19.45
CA MET A 161 2.16 25.31 19.09
C MET A 161 1.68 26.08 20.33
N MET A 162 1.32 25.39 21.42
CA MET A 162 0.95 26.04 22.69
C MET A 162 2.09 26.89 23.24
N PHE A 163 3.34 26.44 23.13
CA PHE A 163 4.51 27.24 23.56
C PHE A 163 4.76 28.47 22.68
N GLN A 164 4.24 28.47 21.45
CA GLN A 164 4.37 29.55 20.47
C GLN A 164 3.13 30.45 20.42
N SER A 165 2.13 30.20 21.28
CA SER A 165 0.84 30.94 21.32
C SER A 165 0.03 30.89 20.01
N GLY A 166 0.28 29.91 19.14
CA GLY A 166 -0.42 29.76 17.86
C GLY A 166 -1.76 28.98 17.96
N PRO A 167 -2.55 28.93 16.87
CA PRO A 167 -3.87 28.30 16.89
C PRO A 167 -3.77 26.77 16.83
N VAL A 168 -4.03 26.11 17.97
CA VAL A 168 -3.91 24.66 18.12
C VAL A 168 -5.00 23.88 17.36
N LEU A 169 -6.21 24.43 17.25
CA LEU A 169 -7.35 23.73 16.65
C LEU A 169 -7.15 23.48 15.14
N ASP A 170 -6.42 24.37 14.47
CA ASP A 170 -6.19 24.28 13.02
C ASP A 170 -5.24 23.12 12.66
N LEU A 171 -4.45 22.63 13.63
CA LEU A 171 -3.66 21.39 13.50
C LEU A 171 -4.53 20.12 13.48
N TRP A 172 -5.82 20.23 13.74
CA TRP A 172 -6.75 19.10 13.73
C TRP A 172 -7.78 19.25 12.62
N PRO A 173 -7.41 19.10 11.32
CA PRO A 173 -8.36 19.09 10.22
C PRO A 173 -9.13 17.75 10.19
N VAL A 174 -9.90 17.46 11.25
CA VAL A 174 -10.52 16.15 11.54
C VAL A 174 -11.36 15.65 10.37
N GLY A 175 -12.12 16.55 9.71
CA GLY A 175 -12.92 16.19 8.54
C GLY A 175 -12.09 15.67 7.38
N LEU A 176 -10.97 16.35 7.06
CA LEU A 176 -10.03 15.94 6.02
C LEU A 176 -9.27 14.67 6.39
N MET A 177 -8.85 14.54 7.65
CA MET A 177 -8.17 13.34 8.16
C MET A 177 -9.04 12.11 7.97
N ILE A 178 -10.27 12.13 8.52
CA ILE A 178 -11.21 11.00 8.43
C ILE A 178 -11.53 10.69 6.97
N ARG A 179 -11.86 11.70 6.16
CA ARG A 179 -12.13 11.52 4.73
C ARG A 179 -10.95 10.85 4.03
N SER A 180 -9.72 11.29 4.30
CA SER A 180 -8.52 10.74 3.68
C SER A 180 -8.26 9.27 4.04
N TRP A 181 -8.53 8.85 5.28
CA TRP A 181 -8.39 7.44 5.69
C TRP A 181 -9.37 6.53 4.95
N PHE A 182 -10.62 6.97 4.82
CA PHE A 182 -11.63 6.22 4.08
C PHE A 182 -11.35 6.21 2.58
N THR A 183 -10.93 7.34 2.01
CA THR A 183 -10.53 7.41 0.60
C THR A 183 -9.35 6.49 0.31
N PHE A 184 -8.32 6.47 1.17
CA PHE A 184 -7.21 5.55 1.04
C PHE A 184 -7.69 4.09 1.00
N PHE A 185 -8.53 3.71 1.96
CA PHE A 185 -9.02 2.34 2.04
C PHE A 185 -9.87 1.95 0.83
N ALA A 186 -10.76 2.82 0.37
CA ALA A 186 -11.58 2.59 -0.83
C ALA A 186 -10.72 2.47 -2.09
N HIS A 187 -9.74 3.36 -2.25
CA HIS A 187 -8.81 3.33 -3.38
C HIS A 187 -7.93 2.08 -3.36
N TYR A 188 -7.45 1.67 -2.18
CA TYR A 188 -6.73 0.42 -2.00
C TYR A 188 -7.56 -0.78 -2.43
N LEU A 189 -8.84 -0.86 -2.03
CA LEU A 189 -9.71 -1.96 -2.42
C LEU A 189 -9.87 -2.03 -3.95
N LEU A 190 -10.07 -0.88 -4.60
CA LEU A 190 -10.18 -0.84 -6.06
C LEU A 190 -8.87 -1.26 -6.74
N TRP A 191 -7.73 -0.73 -6.29
CA TRP A 191 -6.41 -1.13 -6.77
C TRP A 191 -6.14 -2.63 -6.54
N MET A 192 -6.51 -3.16 -5.38
CA MET A 192 -6.33 -4.56 -5.01
C MET A 192 -7.06 -5.48 -5.98
N ILE A 193 -8.29 -5.13 -6.39
CA ILE A 193 -9.08 -5.95 -7.33
C ILE A 193 -8.42 -5.94 -8.72
N TRP A 194 -7.87 -4.81 -9.16
CA TRP A 194 -7.06 -4.73 -10.38
C TRP A 194 -5.76 -5.54 -10.27
N ALA A 195 -5.09 -5.51 -9.12
CA ALA A 195 -3.82 -6.20 -8.91
C ALA A 195 -3.96 -7.73 -8.71
N LEU A 196 -5.19 -8.26 -8.56
CA LEU A 196 -5.45 -9.68 -8.29
C LEU A 196 -4.69 -10.67 -9.20
N PRO A 197 -4.52 -10.45 -10.52
CA PRO A 197 -3.82 -11.41 -11.37
C PRO A 197 -2.34 -11.51 -11.00
N ILE A 198 -1.74 -10.38 -10.63
CA ILE A 198 -0.34 -10.28 -10.22
C ILE A 198 -0.17 -10.86 -8.82
N LEU A 199 -1.07 -10.53 -7.89
CA LEU A 199 -1.04 -11.10 -6.54
C LEU A 199 -1.24 -12.63 -6.59
N ALA A 200 -2.14 -13.13 -7.43
CA ALA A 200 -2.35 -14.57 -7.60
C ALA A 200 -1.16 -15.26 -8.30
N TRP A 201 -0.48 -14.57 -9.22
CA TRP A 201 0.78 -15.05 -9.79
C TRP A 201 1.85 -15.27 -8.71
N LEU A 202 2.01 -14.35 -7.75
CA LEU A 202 2.97 -14.52 -6.64
C LEU A 202 2.66 -15.76 -5.81
N LEU A 203 1.39 -15.96 -5.45
CA LEU A 203 0.95 -17.15 -4.73
C LEU A 203 1.16 -18.43 -5.54
N PHE A 204 0.87 -18.39 -6.85
CA PHE A 204 1.08 -19.51 -7.75
C PHE A 204 2.57 -19.89 -7.84
N VAL A 205 3.46 -18.91 -8.01
CA VAL A 205 4.92 -19.15 -7.99
C VAL A 205 5.36 -19.77 -6.67
N SER A 206 4.82 -19.30 -5.54
CA SER A 206 5.06 -19.87 -4.21
C SER A 206 4.74 -21.38 -4.15
N SER A 207 3.74 -21.83 -4.91
CA SER A 207 3.27 -23.23 -4.90
C SER A 207 4.19 -24.22 -5.62
N PHE A 208 5.02 -23.78 -6.57
CA PHE A 208 5.86 -24.68 -7.38
C PHE A 208 7.36 -24.41 -7.29
N ALA A 209 7.80 -23.18 -7.01
CA ALA A 209 9.22 -22.83 -6.98
C ALA A 209 10.01 -23.72 -6.01
N ARG A 210 11.13 -24.31 -6.46
CA ARG A 210 11.97 -25.21 -5.62
C ARG A 210 13.02 -24.45 -4.83
N ARG A 211 13.61 -23.42 -5.43
CA ARG A 211 14.60 -22.51 -4.84
C ARG A 211 14.34 -21.11 -5.35
N MET A 212 14.58 -20.12 -4.49
CA MET A 212 14.51 -18.69 -4.82
C MET A 212 13.20 -18.31 -5.55
N PRO A 213 12.02 -18.40 -4.89
CA PRO A 213 10.73 -18.02 -5.49
C PRO A 213 10.73 -16.62 -6.11
N PHE A 214 11.49 -15.69 -5.51
CA PHE A 214 11.66 -14.32 -5.99
C PHE A 214 12.15 -14.26 -7.43
N LEU A 215 13.14 -15.09 -7.78
CA LEU A 215 13.66 -15.13 -9.14
C LEU A 215 12.59 -15.60 -10.11
N TRP A 216 11.81 -16.63 -9.77
CA TRP A 216 10.72 -17.09 -10.63
C TRP A 216 9.63 -16.03 -10.82
N ALA A 217 9.28 -15.33 -9.74
CA ALA A 217 8.23 -14.31 -9.77
C ALA A 217 8.57 -13.14 -10.70
N ILE A 218 9.86 -12.77 -10.79
CA ILE A 218 10.33 -11.60 -11.56
C ILE A 218 10.86 -12.01 -12.94
N LEU A 219 11.69 -13.06 -13.00
CA LEU A 219 12.39 -13.45 -14.22
C LEU A 219 11.41 -13.96 -15.28
N VAL A 220 10.36 -14.68 -14.90
CA VAL A 220 9.39 -15.18 -15.88
C VAL A 220 8.67 -14.03 -16.60
N PRO A 221 8.04 -13.05 -15.90
CA PRO A 221 7.50 -11.86 -16.58
C PRO A 221 8.53 -11.11 -17.43
N ILE A 222 9.75 -10.90 -16.93
CA ILE A 222 10.79 -10.17 -17.68
C ILE A 222 11.16 -10.91 -18.97
N VAL A 223 11.38 -12.23 -18.91
CA VAL A 223 11.70 -13.03 -20.09
C VAL A 223 10.55 -12.96 -21.10
N LEU A 224 9.30 -13.05 -20.65
CA LEU A 224 8.14 -12.91 -21.54
C LEU A 224 8.10 -11.53 -22.24
N ILE A 225 8.35 -10.45 -21.49
CA ILE A 225 8.40 -9.08 -22.04
C ILE A 225 9.54 -8.94 -23.07
N VAL A 226 10.74 -9.43 -22.75
CA VAL A 226 11.91 -9.34 -23.63
C VAL A 226 11.69 -10.15 -24.90
N VAL A 227 11.18 -11.37 -24.78
CA VAL A 227 10.85 -12.23 -25.93
C VAL A 227 9.80 -11.58 -26.82
N GLU A 228 8.71 -11.06 -26.24
CA GLU A 228 7.68 -10.35 -26.99
C GLU A 228 8.28 -9.14 -27.75
N SER A 229 9.04 -8.30 -27.06
CA SER A 229 9.66 -7.11 -27.63
C SER A 229 10.64 -7.44 -28.77
N MET A 230 11.46 -8.49 -28.59
CA MET A 230 12.48 -8.88 -29.59
C MET A 230 11.87 -9.53 -30.84
N PHE A 231 10.91 -10.44 -30.66
CA PHE A 231 10.38 -11.25 -31.76
C PHE A 231 9.13 -10.67 -32.40
N LEU A 232 8.23 -10.08 -31.60
CA LEU A 232 6.95 -9.55 -32.07
C LEU A 232 6.97 -8.02 -32.24
N ARG A 233 7.97 -7.33 -31.67
CA ARG A 233 8.07 -5.85 -31.66
C ARG A 233 6.83 -5.18 -31.06
N THR A 234 6.20 -5.85 -30.09
CA THR A 234 5.04 -5.36 -29.34
C THR A 234 5.35 -5.28 -27.85
N HIS A 235 4.54 -4.53 -27.12
CA HIS A 235 4.66 -4.32 -25.67
C HIS A 235 3.36 -4.68 -24.92
N VAL A 236 2.60 -5.64 -25.44
CA VAL A 236 1.28 -6.02 -24.89
C VAL A 236 1.42 -6.54 -23.47
N ILE A 237 2.40 -7.41 -23.19
CA ILE A 237 2.59 -8.00 -21.87
C ILE A 237 3.06 -6.93 -20.87
N ALA A 238 4.00 -6.08 -21.27
CA ALA A 238 4.49 -5.00 -20.43
C ALA A 238 3.37 -4.01 -20.07
N ASN A 239 2.59 -3.58 -21.07
CA ASN A 239 1.46 -2.68 -20.88
C ASN A 239 0.36 -3.32 -20.05
N TRP A 240 0.08 -4.62 -20.25
CA TRP A 240 -0.92 -5.34 -19.46
C TRP A 240 -0.51 -5.45 -17.98
N ILE A 241 0.75 -5.77 -17.70
CA ILE A 241 1.27 -5.79 -16.32
C ILE A 241 1.20 -4.38 -15.71
N GLY A 242 1.66 -3.36 -16.44
CA GLY A 242 1.60 -1.96 -15.99
C GLY A 242 0.17 -1.52 -15.68
N MET A 243 -0.78 -1.89 -16.53
CA MET A 243 -2.21 -1.61 -16.33
C MET A 243 -2.72 -2.19 -15.00
N HIS A 244 -2.38 -3.45 -14.69
CA HIS A 244 -2.84 -4.12 -13.47
C HIS A 244 -2.06 -3.71 -12.20
N LEU A 245 -0.89 -3.08 -12.34
CA LEU A 245 -0.14 -2.51 -11.21
C LEU A 245 -0.56 -1.08 -10.84
N GLY A 246 -1.29 -0.38 -11.70
CA GLY A 246 -1.74 0.99 -11.42
C GLY A 246 -1.99 1.86 -12.65
N GLY A 247 -1.60 1.43 -13.86
CA GLY A 247 -1.82 2.21 -15.08
C GLY A 247 -3.30 2.52 -15.38
N TRP A 248 -4.23 1.73 -14.83
CA TRP A 248 -5.67 2.01 -14.93
C TRP A 248 -6.07 3.34 -14.28
N GLN A 249 -5.29 3.84 -13.32
CA GLN A 249 -5.59 5.09 -12.62
C GLN A 249 -5.39 6.29 -13.54
N GLU A 250 -4.31 6.29 -14.32
CA GLU A 250 -4.10 7.33 -15.34
C GLU A 250 -5.20 7.28 -16.40
N ALA A 251 -5.63 6.10 -16.81
CA ALA A 251 -6.72 5.96 -17.78
C ALA A 251 -8.10 6.36 -17.22
N ALA A 252 -8.33 6.17 -15.93
CA ALA A 252 -9.59 6.50 -15.26
C ALA A 252 -9.67 7.97 -14.81
N PHE A 253 -8.55 8.56 -14.39
CA PHE A 253 -8.50 9.88 -13.76
C PHE A 253 -7.71 10.92 -14.56
N GLY A 254 -6.88 10.50 -15.52
CA GLY A 254 -5.95 11.39 -16.23
C GLY A 254 -6.59 12.41 -17.18
N ASN A 255 -7.91 12.34 -17.40
CA ASN A 255 -8.65 13.34 -18.16
C ASN A 255 -9.10 14.54 -17.31
N GLY A 256 -8.84 14.54 -15.99
CA GLY A 256 -9.13 15.68 -15.14
C GLY A 256 -8.14 16.83 -15.37
N ASP A 257 -8.65 18.03 -15.64
CA ASP A 257 -7.85 19.27 -15.71
C ASP A 257 -7.39 19.69 -14.29
N TYR A 258 -6.49 18.93 -13.68
CA TYR A 258 -5.93 19.24 -12.36
C TYR A 258 -4.92 20.37 -12.46
N HIS A 259 -5.39 21.61 -12.30
CA HIS A 259 -4.52 22.76 -12.12
C HIS A 259 -4.04 22.80 -10.66
N ILE A 260 -2.85 22.24 -10.40
CA ILE A 260 -2.27 22.22 -9.06
C ILE A 260 -1.61 23.57 -8.79
N GLN A 261 -2.31 24.45 -8.06
CA GLN A 261 -1.77 25.74 -7.63
C GLN A 261 -1.47 25.77 -6.13
N GLY A 262 -2.15 24.95 -5.34
CA GLY A 262 -1.88 24.86 -3.91
C GLY A 262 -2.18 23.50 -3.26
N PRO A 263 -1.92 23.38 -1.95
CA PRO A 263 -2.16 22.16 -1.17
C PRO A 263 -3.63 21.69 -1.21
N GLY A 264 -4.57 22.63 -1.33
CA GLY A 264 -6.00 22.34 -1.50
C GLY A 264 -6.29 21.56 -2.77
N ASP A 265 -5.67 21.93 -3.89
CA ASP A 265 -5.86 21.26 -5.19
C ASP A 265 -5.26 19.86 -5.18
N VAL A 266 -4.09 19.68 -4.56
CA VAL A 266 -3.47 18.36 -4.37
C VAL A 266 -4.37 17.47 -3.53
N MET A 267 -4.89 17.98 -2.41
CA MET A 267 -5.79 17.24 -1.56
C MET A 267 -7.10 16.89 -2.28
N ASN A 268 -7.64 17.80 -3.09
CA ASN A 268 -8.82 17.55 -3.91
C ASN A 268 -8.56 16.53 -5.02
N ALA A 269 -7.38 16.51 -5.64
CA ALA A 269 -7.01 15.49 -6.62
C ALA A 269 -6.87 14.10 -5.97
N ILE A 270 -6.37 14.03 -4.73
CA ILE A 270 -6.24 12.77 -3.98
C ILE A 270 -7.61 12.31 -3.41
N LEU A 271 -8.46 13.25 -2.98
CA LEU A 271 -9.71 12.95 -2.25
C LEU A 271 -10.99 13.03 -3.08
N GLY A 272 -10.99 13.69 -4.23
CA GLY A 272 -12.17 13.99 -5.05
C GLY A 272 -12.38 12.96 -6.15
N GLU A 273 -13.66 12.62 -6.42
CA GLU A 273 -14.26 11.91 -7.59
C GLU A 273 -13.66 10.56 -8.06
N VAL A 274 -12.47 10.20 -7.60
CA VAL A 274 -11.63 9.04 -7.94
C VAL A 274 -12.31 7.68 -7.71
N GLN A 275 -13.42 7.62 -6.97
CA GLN A 275 -14.09 6.35 -6.68
C GLN A 275 -15.15 5.97 -7.71
N MET A 276 -16.00 6.92 -8.14
CA MET A 276 -17.09 6.58 -9.06
C MET A 276 -16.58 6.40 -10.49
N ASP A 277 -15.72 7.30 -10.96
CA ASP A 277 -15.10 7.18 -12.29
C ASP A 277 -14.14 5.98 -12.37
N GLY A 278 -13.45 5.71 -11.27
CA GLY A 278 -12.61 4.52 -11.15
C GLY A 278 -13.44 3.24 -11.27
N LEU A 279 -14.58 3.16 -10.58
CA LEU A 279 -15.47 2.01 -10.63
C LEU A 279 -16.12 1.84 -12.00
N THR A 280 -16.62 2.91 -12.62
CA THR A 280 -17.24 2.85 -13.95
C THR A 280 -16.24 2.40 -15.00
N TYR A 281 -15.03 2.98 -15.00
CA TYR A 281 -13.93 2.56 -15.87
C TYR A 281 -13.59 1.08 -15.66
N THR A 282 -13.46 0.66 -14.40
CA THR A 282 -13.13 -0.72 -14.03
C THR A 282 -14.12 -1.73 -14.58
N LEU A 283 -15.41 -1.49 -14.39
CA LEU A 283 -16.46 -2.41 -14.83
C LEU A 283 -16.63 -2.43 -16.35
N ALA A 284 -16.36 -1.30 -17.02
CA ALA A 284 -16.44 -1.18 -18.47
C ALA A 284 -15.23 -1.80 -19.20
N ASN A 285 -14.10 -2.01 -18.50
CA ASN A 285 -12.85 -2.43 -19.14
C ASN A 285 -12.76 -3.96 -19.30
N GLY A 286 -12.59 -4.45 -20.54
CA GLY A 286 -12.43 -5.89 -20.82
C GLY A 286 -11.15 -6.51 -20.23
N GLN A 287 -10.07 -5.73 -20.07
CA GLN A 287 -8.82 -6.23 -19.49
C GLN A 287 -8.98 -6.57 -18.01
N PHE A 288 -9.81 -5.82 -17.28
CA PHE A 288 -10.14 -6.12 -15.89
C PHE A 288 -10.77 -7.50 -15.74
N TRP A 289 -11.79 -7.81 -16.54
CA TRP A 289 -12.47 -9.11 -16.52
C TRP A 289 -11.55 -10.25 -16.95
N LEU A 290 -10.72 -10.04 -17.97
CA LEU A 290 -9.68 -10.99 -18.36
C LEU A 290 -8.72 -11.27 -17.19
N GLY A 291 -8.33 -10.22 -16.46
CA GLY A 291 -7.54 -10.31 -15.25
C GLY A 291 -8.17 -11.27 -14.24
N LEU A 292 -9.45 -11.12 -13.91
CA LEU A 292 -10.14 -12.01 -12.97
C LEU A 292 -10.14 -13.48 -13.40
N VAL A 293 -10.27 -13.74 -14.71
CA VAL A 293 -10.18 -15.11 -15.25
C VAL A 293 -8.76 -15.67 -15.06
N ILE A 294 -7.73 -14.87 -15.32
CA ILE A 294 -6.32 -15.24 -15.11
C ILE A 294 -6.05 -15.49 -13.61
N THR A 295 -6.57 -14.64 -12.71
CA THR A 295 -6.52 -14.83 -11.26
C THR A 295 -7.08 -16.19 -10.87
N ALA A 296 -8.27 -16.55 -11.35
CA ALA A 296 -8.89 -17.84 -11.07
C ALA A 296 -8.00 -19.00 -11.56
N GLY A 297 -7.41 -18.87 -12.76
CA GLY A 297 -6.45 -19.83 -13.30
C GLY A 297 -5.24 -20.05 -12.39
N PHE A 298 -4.62 -18.98 -11.91
CA PHE A 298 -3.47 -19.06 -11.00
C PHE A 298 -3.82 -19.65 -9.63
N ILE A 299 -4.97 -19.28 -9.06
CA ILE A 299 -5.44 -19.85 -7.78
C ILE A 299 -5.73 -21.35 -7.93
N LEU A 300 -6.43 -21.76 -8.99
CA LEU A 300 -6.68 -23.18 -9.29
C LEU A 300 -5.37 -23.94 -9.52
N GLY A 301 -4.42 -23.32 -10.22
CA GLY A 301 -3.07 -23.84 -10.40
C GLY A 301 -2.37 -24.06 -9.06
N ALA A 302 -2.42 -23.09 -8.15
CA ALA A 302 -1.80 -23.19 -6.83
C ALA A 302 -2.42 -24.34 -6.00
N ILE A 303 -3.74 -24.47 -6.05
CA ILE A 303 -4.47 -25.57 -5.40
C ILE A 303 -4.06 -26.93 -6.00
N ALA A 304 -3.96 -27.02 -7.32
CA ALA A 304 -3.57 -28.26 -8.01
C ALA A 304 -2.12 -28.65 -7.68
N MET A 305 -1.20 -27.68 -7.60
CA MET A 305 0.18 -27.93 -7.20
C MET A 305 0.28 -28.37 -5.74
N ARG A 306 -0.49 -27.74 -4.83
CA ARG A 306 -0.56 -28.19 -3.42
C ARG A 306 -1.13 -29.60 -3.29
N LYS A 307 -2.09 -30.01 -4.13
CA LYS A 307 -2.62 -31.38 -4.15
C LYS A 307 -1.54 -32.42 -4.47
N ARG A 308 -0.61 -32.08 -5.36
CA ARG A 308 0.47 -32.97 -5.85
C ARG A 308 1.75 -32.90 -5.02
N ALA A 309 1.87 -31.91 -4.14
CA ALA A 309 3.04 -31.73 -3.29
C ALA A 309 3.02 -32.72 -2.12
N ILE A 310 3.44 -33.96 -2.39
CA ILE A 310 3.77 -35.02 -1.42
C ILE A 310 5.00 -35.76 -1.96
#